data_AF-A0A2M7YK27-F1
#
_entry.id   AF-A0A2M7YK27-F1
#
_cell.length_a   1.000
_cell.length_b   1.000
_cell.length_c   1.000
_cell.angle_alpha   90.00
_cell.angle_beta   90.00
_cell.angle_gamma   90.00
#
_symmetry.space_group_name_H-M   'P 1'
#
loop_
_entity.id
_entity.type
_entity.pdbx_description
1 polymer ?
#
loop_
_entity_poly.entity_id
_entity_poly.type
_entity_poly.pdbx_seq_one_letter_code
_entity_poly.pdbx_strand_id
1 'polypeptide(L)'
;METTIKKTQKAYSHLSQNERDRISILRSQGYSIRNVANVLGRDHGAISRELQKNSRIIKRGKRNGDGRIIGEYEASVAQHKAHIRKKYARFQWKKINHDPIILEYVTSRLELSWSPADIDLRSTKELNKHISKTAVYEWLRNDYRGKPYCQYLYSGRTKIKKRKKNKTKREIIPNRVGIENRPKYIEKRKKCGHFEADLIVSGRKLGISSKTALSVMIERKARYINLKKIAGAKANLFNNSIKLAKEKLTKVDSLTLDNGKENSRWQELEINQVYFCAPFHSWEKGSVENMNLWLRKYFKKGSDLSKYSDEYIQYVETLLNFKPRKSLEGLTPFEVMLNENMLKDIKKESLETHYLENGILNSNYFKQQLTVLAKCASGALRG
;
A
#
# COMPACT_ATOMS: atom_id res chain seq x y z
N MET A 1 -47.33 -30.82 -28.30
CA MET A 1 -46.47 -30.24 -27.26
C MET A 1 -45.03 -30.39 -27.71
N GLU A 2 -44.48 -29.39 -28.38
CA GLU A 2 -43.06 -29.37 -28.79
C GLU A 2 -42.20 -29.00 -27.57
N THR A 3 -41.39 -29.95 -27.11
CA THR A 3 -40.41 -29.74 -26.05
C THR A 3 -39.19 -29.03 -26.61
N THR A 4 -39.16 -27.71 -26.47
CA THR A 4 -38.00 -26.87 -26.79
C THR A 4 -36.83 -27.22 -25.87
N ILE A 5 -35.90 -28.06 -26.33
CA ILE A 5 -34.66 -28.37 -25.62
C ILE A 5 -33.81 -27.09 -25.57
N LYS A 6 -33.81 -26.41 -24.42
CA LYS A 6 -32.91 -25.27 -24.15
C LYS A 6 -31.46 -25.77 -24.20
N LYS A 7 -30.72 -25.40 -25.26
CA LYS A 7 -29.26 -25.53 -25.31
C LYS A 7 -28.65 -24.74 -24.14
N THR A 8 -28.17 -25.44 -23.13
CA THR A 8 -27.38 -24.86 -22.04
C THR A 8 -26.12 -24.21 -22.64
N GLN A 9 -25.97 -22.89 -22.49
CA GLN A 9 -24.77 -22.16 -22.89
C GLN A 9 -23.57 -22.68 -22.09
N LYS A 10 -22.70 -23.47 -22.74
CA LYS A 10 -21.44 -23.92 -22.15
C LYS A 10 -20.56 -22.70 -21.87
N ALA A 11 -20.01 -22.60 -20.66
CA ALA A 11 -19.03 -21.57 -20.31
C ALA A 11 -17.85 -21.60 -21.29
N TYR A 12 -17.33 -20.43 -21.66
CA TYR A 12 -16.21 -20.31 -22.59
C TYR A 12 -14.98 -21.06 -22.05
N SER A 13 -14.47 -22.01 -22.83
CA SER A 13 -13.24 -22.72 -22.52
C SER A 13 -12.33 -22.75 -23.75
N HIS A 14 -11.01 -22.64 -23.53
CA HIS A 14 -10.04 -22.86 -24.60
C HIS A 14 -10.06 -24.33 -25.04
N LEU A 15 -9.74 -24.58 -26.31
CA LEU A 15 -9.54 -25.95 -26.82
C LEU A 15 -8.40 -26.62 -26.06
N SER A 16 -8.61 -27.86 -25.64
CA SER A 16 -7.60 -28.75 -25.06
C SER A 16 -6.67 -29.34 -26.12
N GLN A 17 -5.58 -29.98 -25.70
CA GLN A 17 -4.69 -30.70 -26.61
C GLN A 17 -5.46 -31.76 -27.41
N ASN A 18 -6.22 -32.61 -26.72
CA ASN A 18 -6.99 -33.69 -27.34
C ASN A 18 -7.99 -33.16 -28.40
N GLU A 19 -8.62 -32.02 -28.13
CA GLU A 19 -9.49 -31.38 -29.12
C GLU A 19 -8.69 -30.90 -30.34
N ARG A 20 -7.48 -30.35 -30.16
CA ARG A 20 -6.60 -29.97 -31.28
C ARG A 20 -6.14 -31.18 -32.09
N ASP A 21 -5.80 -32.28 -31.42
CA ASP A 21 -5.41 -33.53 -32.09
C ASP A 21 -6.56 -34.03 -32.99
N ARG A 22 -7.78 -34.00 -32.45
CA ARG A 22 -8.98 -34.41 -33.19
C ARG A 22 -9.35 -33.44 -34.33
N ILE A 23 -9.11 -32.13 -34.17
CA ILE A 23 -9.21 -31.16 -35.27
C ILE A 23 -8.20 -31.53 -36.37
N SER A 24 -6.95 -31.83 -36.01
CA SER A 24 -5.88 -32.20 -36.94
C SER A 24 -6.26 -33.41 -37.80
N ILE A 25 -6.73 -34.48 -37.15
CA ILE A 25 -7.13 -35.73 -37.82
C ILE A 25 -8.34 -35.51 -38.74
N LEU A 26 -9.39 -34.86 -38.25
CA LEU A 26 -10.60 -34.67 -39.05
C LEU A 26 -10.37 -33.74 -40.24
N ARG A 27 -9.47 -32.74 -40.09
CA ARG A 27 -9.12 -31.84 -41.18
C ARG A 27 -8.23 -32.52 -42.23
N SER A 28 -7.33 -33.42 -41.86
CA SER A 28 -6.56 -34.21 -42.83
C SER A 28 -7.45 -35.20 -43.61
N GLN A 29 -8.51 -35.71 -42.98
CA GLN A 29 -9.55 -36.53 -43.61
C GLN A 29 -10.57 -35.74 -44.45
N GLY A 30 -10.40 -34.42 -44.60
CA GLY A 30 -11.25 -33.59 -45.46
C GLY A 30 -12.58 -33.10 -44.87
N TYR A 31 -12.86 -33.37 -43.58
CA TYR A 31 -14.12 -32.94 -42.96
C TYR A 31 -14.23 -31.41 -42.89
N SER A 32 -15.43 -30.88 -43.16
CA SER A 32 -15.71 -29.43 -43.10
C SER A 32 -15.59 -28.88 -41.67
N ILE A 33 -15.36 -27.57 -41.54
CA ILE A 33 -15.28 -26.88 -40.22
C ILE A 33 -16.56 -27.12 -39.39
N ARG A 34 -17.73 -27.12 -40.04
CA ARG A 34 -19.02 -27.38 -39.38
C ARG A 34 -19.11 -28.82 -38.86
N ASN A 35 -18.64 -29.79 -39.64
CA ASN A 35 -18.62 -31.20 -39.21
C ASN A 35 -17.67 -31.40 -38.02
N VAL A 36 -16.47 -30.81 -38.09
CA VAL A 36 -15.51 -30.85 -36.97
C VAL A 36 -16.10 -30.22 -35.70
N ALA A 37 -16.79 -29.08 -35.84
CA ALA A 37 -17.44 -28.40 -34.73
C ALA A 37 -18.55 -29.25 -34.09
N ASN A 38 -19.38 -29.90 -34.91
CA ASN A 38 -20.43 -30.82 -34.45
C ASN A 38 -19.84 -32.01 -33.70
N VAL A 39 -18.80 -32.67 -34.23
CA VAL A 39 -18.13 -33.81 -33.58
C VAL A 39 -17.52 -33.42 -32.22
N LEU A 40 -16.98 -32.20 -32.10
CA LEU A 40 -16.36 -31.71 -30.87
C LEU A 40 -17.36 -31.06 -29.91
N GLY A 41 -18.62 -30.87 -30.30
CA GLY A 41 -19.60 -30.10 -29.54
C GLY A 41 -19.15 -28.65 -29.30
N ARG A 42 -18.50 -28.04 -30.30
CA ARG A 42 -17.98 -26.66 -30.27
C ARG A 42 -18.69 -25.79 -31.29
N ASP A 43 -18.60 -24.47 -31.09
CA ASP A 43 -19.01 -23.50 -32.11
C ASP A 43 -18.09 -23.57 -33.34
N HIS A 44 -18.66 -23.53 -34.54
CA HIS A 44 -17.88 -23.55 -35.78
C HIS A 44 -16.95 -22.33 -35.91
N GLY A 45 -17.34 -21.18 -35.32
CA GLY A 45 -16.49 -19.99 -35.26
C GLY A 45 -15.28 -20.17 -34.34
N ALA A 46 -15.38 -20.97 -33.29
CA ALA A 46 -14.23 -21.34 -32.45
C ALA A 46 -13.21 -22.18 -33.24
N ILE A 47 -13.67 -23.17 -34.01
CA ILE A 47 -12.80 -24.00 -34.87
C ILE A 47 -12.17 -23.15 -35.98
N SER A 48 -12.95 -22.30 -36.65
CA SER A 48 -12.43 -21.39 -37.68
C SER A 48 -11.31 -20.48 -37.14
N ARG A 49 -11.54 -19.82 -36.00
CA ARG A 49 -10.54 -18.95 -35.36
C ARG A 49 -9.31 -19.72 -34.90
N GLU A 50 -9.46 -20.95 -34.43
CA GLU A 50 -8.34 -21.82 -34.06
C GLU A 50 -7.45 -22.09 -35.28
N LEU A 51 -8.03 -22.56 -36.39
CA LEU A 51 -7.32 -22.84 -37.64
C LEU A 51 -6.62 -21.57 -38.17
N GLN A 52 -7.36 -20.47 -38.29
CA GLN A 52 -6.80 -19.19 -38.77
C GLN A 52 -5.61 -18.70 -37.94
N LYS A 53 -5.68 -18.83 -36.62
CA LYS A 53 -4.65 -18.30 -35.71
C LYS A 53 -3.47 -19.25 -35.51
N ASN A 54 -3.66 -20.55 -35.68
CA ASN A 54 -2.68 -21.55 -35.24
C ASN A 54 -2.10 -22.41 -36.36
N SER A 55 -2.73 -22.50 -37.53
CA SER A 55 -2.15 -23.20 -38.68
C SER A 55 -0.77 -22.68 -39.04
N ARG A 56 0.07 -23.56 -39.62
CA ARG A 56 1.39 -23.18 -40.13
C ARG A 56 1.22 -22.17 -41.27
N ILE A 57 2.07 -21.16 -41.35
CA ILE A 57 2.13 -20.27 -42.52
C ILE A 57 3.17 -20.85 -43.46
N ILE A 58 2.81 -21.13 -44.71
CA ILE A 58 3.74 -21.68 -45.72
C ILE A 58 4.09 -20.56 -46.70
N LYS A 59 5.36 -20.52 -47.16
CA LYS A 59 5.84 -19.46 -48.09
C LYS A 59 5.29 -19.60 -49.52
N ARG A 60 4.83 -20.79 -49.93
CA ARG A 60 4.20 -21.09 -51.22
C ARG A 60 2.99 -22.00 -51.02
N GLY A 61 1.79 -21.57 -51.45
CA GLY A 61 0.54 -22.33 -51.30
C GLY A 61 -0.70 -21.50 -51.66
N LYS A 62 -1.88 -22.14 -51.72
CA LYS A 62 -3.16 -21.48 -52.04
C LYS A 62 -3.47 -20.40 -50.99
N ARG A 63 -3.76 -19.18 -51.47
CA ARG A 63 -4.14 -18.02 -50.64
C ARG A 63 -5.61 -18.09 -50.28
N ASN A 64 -5.95 -17.73 -49.06
CA ASN A 64 -7.34 -17.47 -48.67
C ASN A 64 -7.76 -16.06 -49.12
N GLY A 65 -9.05 -15.73 -49.03
CA GLY A 65 -9.62 -14.42 -49.40
C GLY A 65 -8.97 -13.19 -48.74
N ASP A 66 -8.25 -13.38 -47.63
CA ASP A 66 -7.49 -12.33 -46.92
C ASP A 66 -5.98 -12.31 -47.27
N GLY A 67 -5.56 -12.99 -48.34
CA GLY A 67 -4.16 -13.00 -48.84
C GLY A 67 -3.17 -13.86 -48.06
N ARG A 68 -3.60 -14.56 -46.98
CA ARG A 68 -2.73 -15.44 -46.17
C ARG A 68 -2.61 -16.84 -46.79
N ILE A 69 -1.38 -17.39 -46.82
CA ILE A 69 -1.11 -18.78 -47.20
C ILE A 69 -1.23 -19.66 -45.94
N ILE A 70 -2.32 -20.42 -45.82
CA ILE A 70 -2.56 -21.30 -44.67
C ILE A 70 -2.07 -22.70 -45.01
N GLY A 71 -1.07 -23.17 -44.28
CA GLY A 71 -0.56 -24.52 -44.32
C GLY A 71 -1.38 -25.51 -43.50
N GLU A 72 -0.92 -26.77 -43.50
CA GLU A 72 -1.52 -27.82 -42.71
C GLU A 72 -1.63 -27.44 -41.22
N TYR A 73 -2.75 -27.84 -40.63
CA TYR A 73 -2.98 -27.66 -39.20
C TYR A 73 -2.36 -28.83 -38.47
N GLU A 74 -1.39 -28.56 -37.60
CA GLU A 74 -0.73 -29.54 -36.76
C GLU A 74 -1.01 -29.23 -35.29
N ALA A 75 -1.57 -30.20 -34.57
CA ALA A 75 -2.05 -29.99 -33.21
C ALA A 75 -0.95 -29.60 -32.21
N SER A 76 0.24 -30.20 -32.33
CA SER A 76 1.42 -29.92 -31.50
C SER A 76 1.86 -28.44 -31.62
N VAL A 77 1.96 -27.95 -32.86
CA VAL A 77 2.32 -26.57 -33.20
C VAL A 77 1.25 -25.61 -32.73
N ALA A 78 -0.02 -25.95 -32.94
CA ALA A 78 -1.15 -25.14 -32.50
C ALA A 78 -1.19 -24.97 -30.98
N GLN A 79 -0.92 -26.04 -30.24
CA GLN A 79 -0.78 -25.99 -28.79
C GLN A 79 0.39 -25.11 -28.37
N HIS A 80 1.56 -25.29 -28.98
CA HIS A 80 2.74 -24.49 -28.65
C HIS A 80 2.47 -23.00 -28.89
N LYS A 81 1.90 -22.63 -30.04
CA LYS A 81 1.49 -21.25 -30.34
C LYS A 81 0.45 -20.70 -29.36
N ALA A 82 -0.54 -21.50 -28.98
CA ALA A 82 -1.53 -21.09 -27.97
C ALA A 82 -0.88 -20.89 -26.59
N HIS A 83 0.01 -21.79 -26.17
CA HIS A 83 0.77 -21.69 -24.92
C HIS A 83 1.65 -20.45 -24.90
N ILE A 84 2.44 -20.21 -25.95
CA ILE A 84 3.29 -19.04 -26.09
C ILE A 84 2.46 -17.76 -26.05
N ARG A 85 1.38 -17.65 -26.83
CA ARG A 85 0.49 -16.47 -26.78
C ARG A 85 -0.11 -16.25 -25.40
N LYS A 86 -0.58 -17.30 -24.71
CA LYS A 86 -1.06 -17.19 -23.32
C LYS A 86 0.05 -16.75 -22.37
N LYS A 87 1.26 -17.31 -22.54
CA LYS A 87 2.44 -16.96 -21.75
C LYS A 87 2.85 -15.50 -21.96
N TYR A 88 2.72 -14.96 -23.16
CA TYR A 88 3.09 -13.58 -23.46
C TYR A 88 1.96 -12.57 -23.28
N ALA A 89 0.68 -12.99 -23.31
CA ALA A 89 -0.46 -12.12 -23.04
C ALA A 89 -0.43 -11.47 -21.64
N ARG A 90 0.22 -12.11 -20.66
CA ARG A 90 0.46 -11.56 -19.31
C ARG A 90 1.60 -10.54 -19.22
N PHE A 91 2.40 -10.41 -20.29
CA PHE A 91 3.51 -9.47 -20.40
C PHE A 91 3.20 -8.34 -21.38
N GLN A 92 2.43 -8.64 -22.42
CA GLN A 92 2.05 -7.73 -23.49
C GLN A 92 0.80 -6.93 -23.06
N TRP A 93 0.75 -5.63 -23.36
CA TRP A 93 -0.44 -4.76 -23.20
C TRP A 93 -0.87 -4.42 -21.77
N LYS A 94 0.07 -4.33 -20.82
CA LYS A 94 -0.26 -3.72 -19.51
C LYS A 94 -0.52 -2.23 -19.70
N LYS A 95 -1.76 -1.80 -19.45
CA LYS A 95 -2.17 -0.38 -19.55
C LYS A 95 -1.20 0.56 -18.82
N ILE A 96 -0.64 0.12 -17.70
CA ILE A 96 0.39 0.85 -16.94
C ILE A 96 1.59 1.25 -17.80
N ASN A 97 2.08 0.40 -18.71
CA ASN A 97 3.23 0.73 -19.57
C ASN A 97 2.88 1.63 -20.77
N HIS A 98 1.61 1.66 -21.17
CA HIS A 98 1.17 2.33 -22.40
C HIS A 98 0.59 3.71 -22.15
N ASP A 99 0.21 4.01 -20.90
CA ASP A 99 -0.30 5.32 -20.50
C ASP A 99 0.77 5.99 -19.62
N PRO A 100 1.52 6.98 -20.16
CA PRO A 100 2.60 7.65 -19.42
C PRO A 100 2.13 8.27 -18.11
N ILE A 101 0.88 8.74 -18.06
CA ILE A 101 0.28 9.35 -16.87
C ILE A 101 0.04 8.28 -15.79
N ILE A 102 -0.45 7.10 -16.17
CA ILE A 102 -0.61 5.98 -15.23
C ILE A 102 0.76 5.48 -14.77
N LEU A 103 1.72 5.36 -15.69
CA LEU A 103 3.08 4.90 -15.36
C LEU A 103 3.70 5.80 -14.29
N GLU A 104 3.74 7.10 -14.57
CA GLU A 104 4.31 8.12 -13.68
C GLU A 104 3.60 8.18 -12.33
N TYR A 105 2.27 8.09 -12.33
CA TYR A 105 1.49 8.04 -11.09
C TYR A 105 1.85 6.80 -10.25
N VAL A 106 1.92 5.61 -10.87
CA VAL A 106 2.22 4.37 -10.15
C VAL A 106 3.66 4.38 -9.63
N THR A 107 4.64 4.79 -10.44
CA THR A 107 6.06 4.80 -10.07
C THR A 107 6.34 5.81 -8.96
N SER A 108 5.91 7.07 -9.11
CA SER A 108 6.11 8.11 -8.11
C SER A 108 5.46 7.76 -6.76
N ARG A 109 4.27 7.16 -6.76
CA ARG A 109 3.60 6.73 -5.52
C ARG A 109 4.33 5.55 -4.87
N LEU A 110 4.81 4.58 -5.67
CA LEU A 110 5.63 3.48 -5.14
C LEU A 110 6.93 3.99 -4.51
N GLU A 111 7.61 4.97 -5.11
CA GLU A 111 8.82 5.59 -4.54
C GLU A 111 8.55 6.27 -3.19
N LEU A 112 7.38 6.90 -3.03
CA LEU A 112 6.84 7.38 -1.75
C LEU A 112 6.41 6.25 -0.80
N SER A 113 6.79 5.01 -1.09
CA SER A 113 6.44 3.78 -0.38
C SER A 113 4.94 3.53 -0.27
N TRP A 114 4.11 4.05 -1.20
CA TRP A 114 2.71 3.65 -1.29
C TRP A 114 2.62 2.16 -1.64
N SER A 115 1.68 1.45 -1.03
CA SER A 115 1.41 0.07 -1.42
C SER A 115 0.47 0.07 -2.63
N PRO A 116 0.43 -1.02 -3.41
CA PRO A 116 -0.56 -1.19 -4.47
C PRO A 116 -2.01 -0.97 -4.00
N ALA A 117 -2.32 -1.29 -2.74
CA ALA A 117 -3.65 -1.04 -2.16
C ALA A 117 -3.90 0.45 -1.86
N ASP A 118 -2.85 1.22 -1.56
CA ASP A 118 -2.99 2.67 -1.35
C ASP A 118 -3.17 3.40 -2.69
N ILE A 119 -2.45 2.95 -3.72
CA ILE A 119 -2.60 3.42 -5.11
C ILE A 119 -4.02 3.14 -5.61
N ASP A 120 -4.52 1.93 -5.41
CA ASP A 120 -5.90 1.53 -5.75
C ASP A 120 -6.93 2.50 -5.15
N LEU A 121 -6.80 2.73 -3.84
CA LEU A 121 -7.69 3.56 -3.05
C LEU A 121 -7.68 5.04 -3.47
N ARG A 122 -6.57 5.53 -4.04
CA ARG A 122 -6.41 6.95 -4.40
C ARG A 122 -6.55 7.24 -5.88
N SER A 123 -6.21 6.29 -6.75
CA SER A 123 -6.12 6.49 -8.19
C SER A 123 -7.36 7.12 -8.81
N THR A 124 -8.57 6.69 -8.43
CA THR A 124 -9.81 7.30 -8.94
C THR A 124 -9.92 8.77 -8.52
N LYS A 125 -9.64 9.08 -7.25
CA LYS A 125 -9.70 10.45 -6.71
C LYS A 125 -8.54 11.32 -7.21
N GLU A 126 -7.38 10.74 -7.53
CA GLU A 126 -6.12 11.43 -7.87
C GLU A 126 -5.75 11.42 -9.35
N LEU A 127 -6.47 10.67 -10.18
CA LEU A 127 -6.15 10.56 -11.61
C LEU A 127 -7.40 10.49 -12.48
N ASN A 128 -8.58 10.50 -11.87
CA ASN A 128 -9.85 10.15 -12.52
C ASN A 128 -9.77 8.81 -13.30
N LYS A 129 -8.91 7.90 -12.83
CA LYS A 129 -8.66 6.59 -13.44
C LYS A 129 -8.51 5.57 -12.33
N HIS A 130 -9.32 4.51 -12.36
CA HIS A 130 -9.20 3.43 -11.39
C HIS A 130 -8.05 2.49 -11.75
N ILE A 131 -7.06 2.38 -10.86
CA ILE A 131 -5.89 1.50 -10.99
C ILE A 131 -5.95 0.44 -9.91
N SER A 132 -6.52 -0.73 -10.21
CA SER A 132 -6.66 -1.80 -9.22
C SER A 132 -5.32 -2.25 -8.62
N LYS A 133 -5.30 -2.58 -7.33
CA LYS A 133 -4.11 -3.13 -6.65
C LYS A 133 -3.58 -4.38 -7.35
N THR A 134 -4.48 -5.19 -7.92
CA THR A 134 -4.13 -6.43 -8.63
C THR A 134 -3.32 -6.12 -9.89
N ALA A 135 -3.74 -5.12 -10.67
CA ALA A 135 -3.00 -4.70 -11.87
C ALA A 135 -1.59 -4.20 -11.51
N VAL A 136 -1.44 -3.43 -10.43
CA VAL A 136 -0.13 -2.96 -9.95
C VAL A 136 0.73 -4.14 -9.47
N TYR A 137 0.17 -5.08 -8.70
CA TYR A 137 0.91 -6.28 -8.27
C TYR A 137 1.34 -7.16 -9.45
N GLU A 138 0.47 -7.36 -10.44
CA GLU A 138 0.82 -8.10 -11.65
C GLU A 138 1.89 -7.40 -12.46
N TRP A 139 1.84 -6.06 -12.54
CA TRP A 139 2.89 -5.24 -13.15
C TRP A 139 4.23 -5.41 -12.43
N LEU A 140 4.27 -5.20 -11.11
CA LEU A 140 5.48 -5.36 -10.28
C LEU A 140 6.13 -6.75 -10.41
N ARG A 141 5.33 -7.82 -10.43
CA ARG A 141 5.83 -9.21 -10.42
C ARG A 141 6.28 -9.69 -11.79
N ASN A 142 5.52 -9.34 -12.82
CA ASN A 142 5.66 -9.96 -14.13
C ASN A 142 6.32 -9.04 -15.16
N ASP A 143 6.41 -7.72 -14.93
CA ASP A 143 7.01 -6.78 -15.88
C ASP A 143 8.44 -6.38 -15.48
N TYR A 144 9.37 -6.30 -16.45
CA TYR A 144 10.75 -5.90 -16.19
C TYR A 144 10.85 -4.42 -15.75
N ARG A 145 9.94 -3.55 -16.21
CA ARG A 145 9.86 -2.14 -15.79
C ARG A 145 9.32 -1.99 -14.37
N GLY A 146 8.47 -2.93 -13.94
CA GLY A 146 7.87 -2.93 -12.60
C GLY A 146 8.76 -3.54 -11.52
N LYS A 147 9.58 -4.54 -11.84
CA LYS A 147 10.43 -5.25 -10.87
C LYS A 147 11.32 -4.34 -9.99
N PRO A 148 11.99 -3.29 -10.51
CA PRO A 148 12.80 -2.39 -9.69
C PRO A 148 12.03 -1.76 -8.52
N TYR A 149 10.73 -1.48 -8.71
CA TYR A 149 9.89 -0.83 -7.70
C TYR A 149 9.44 -1.76 -6.56
N CYS A 150 9.72 -3.07 -6.64
CA CYS A 150 9.42 -4.01 -5.56
C CYS A 150 10.17 -3.67 -4.25
N GLN A 151 11.31 -2.98 -4.34
CA GLN A 151 12.11 -2.53 -3.19
C GLN A 151 11.36 -1.57 -2.27
N TYR A 152 10.36 -0.85 -2.80
CA TYR A 152 9.58 0.10 -2.02
C TYR A 152 8.39 -0.55 -1.28
N LEU A 153 8.09 -1.82 -1.51
CA LEU A 153 7.04 -2.54 -0.78
C LEU A 153 7.44 -2.82 0.68
N TYR A 154 6.45 -2.91 1.57
CA TYR A 154 6.67 -2.96 3.02
C TYR A 154 7.16 -4.32 3.56
N SER A 155 6.63 -5.45 3.09
CA SER A 155 6.66 -6.67 3.91
C SER A 155 7.88 -7.56 3.70
N GLY A 156 8.24 -7.98 2.48
CA GLY A 156 9.35 -8.93 2.25
C GLY A 156 9.35 -10.19 3.15
N ARG A 157 8.23 -10.58 3.77
CA ARG A 157 8.14 -11.56 4.89
C ARG A 157 7.29 -12.77 4.51
N THR A 158 7.72 -13.96 4.95
CA THR A 158 7.08 -15.26 4.67
C THR A 158 6.56 -16.03 5.90
N LYS A 159 6.76 -15.55 7.15
CA LYS A 159 6.32 -16.28 8.36
C LYS A 159 5.83 -15.38 9.49
N ILE A 160 4.82 -15.87 10.24
CA ILE A 160 4.29 -15.28 11.49
C ILE A 160 5.24 -15.63 12.65
N LYS A 161 5.59 -14.66 13.49
CA LYS A 161 6.33 -14.91 14.75
C LYS A 161 5.38 -15.42 15.83
N LYS A 162 5.76 -16.50 16.51
CA LYS A 162 5.10 -16.94 17.75
C LYS A 162 5.38 -15.93 18.87
N ARG A 163 4.35 -15.59 19.65
CA ARG A 163 4.44 -14.77 20.87
C ARG A 163 5.35 -15.48 21.87
N LYS A 164 6.35 -14.78 22.42
CA LYS A 164 7.08 -15.23 23.60
C LYS A 164 6.33 -14.76 24.86
N LYS A 165 6.24 -15.61 25.87
CA LYS A 165 5.81 -15.23 27.23
C LYS A 165 6.96 -14.48 27.91
N ASN A 166 6.66 -13.39 28.60
CA ASN A 166 7.65 -12.61 29.36
C ASN A 166 7.76 -13.11 30.81
N LYS A 167 8.95 -12.91 31.42
CA LYS A 167 9.28 -13.15 32.84
C LYS A 167 9.52 -11.81 33.59
N THR A 168 9.11 -11.84 34.87
CA THR A 168 9.44 -11.05 36.09
C THR A 168 9.41 -9.51 36.16
N LYS A 169 8.98 -9.05 37.36
CA LYS A 169 8.42 -7.75 37.77
C LYS A 169 9.47 -6.69 38.18
N ARG A 170 9.18 -5.39 37.94
CA ARG A 170 9.57 -4.20 38.75
C ARG A 170 8.58 -3.04 38.51
N GLU A 171 8.23 -2.28 39.54
CA GLU A 171 7.36 -1.07 39.50
C GLU A 171 8.19 0.20 39.77
N ILE A 172 8.06 1.27 38.96
CA ILE A 172 8.91 2.48 39.08
C ILE A 172 8.21 3.81 38.65
N ILE A 173 6.88 3.99 38.76
CA ILE A 173 6.27 5.32 38.47
C ILE A 173 5.24 5.72 39.55
N PRO A 174 5.53 6.74 40.39
CA PRO A 174 4.60 7.29 41.38
C PRO A 174 3.40 8.01 40.75
N ASN A 175 2.25 7.96 41.42
CA ASN A 175 1.02 8.75 41.14
C ASN A 175 0.40 8.58 39.75
N ARG A 176 0.61 7.44 39.06
CA ARG A 176 0.06 7.22 37.72
C ARG A 176 -1.46 6.98 37.72
N VAL A 177 -2.13 7.44 36.67
CA VAL A 177 -3.51 7.04 36.35
C VAL A 177 -3.45 5.86 35.37
N GLY A 178 -3.94 4.70 35.79
CA GLY A 178 -3.96 3.51 34.94
C GLY A 178 -4.97 3.61 33.79
N ILE A 179 -4.74 2.81 32.74
CA ILE A 179 -5.54 2.76 31.51
C ILE A 179 -7.01 2.42 31.75
N GLU A 180 -7.31 1.72 32.84
CA GLU A 180 -8.67 1.35 33.27
C GLU A 180 -9.53 2.57 33.56
N ASN A 181 -8.91 3.69 33.94
CA ASN A 181 -9.59 4.95 34.19
C ASN A 181 -9.77 5.77 32.90
N ARG A 182 -9.27 5.29 31.75
CA ARG A 182 -9.41 5.98 30.46
C ARG A 182 -10.87 5.88 29.97
N PRO A 183 -11.54 7.02 29.69
CA PRO A 183 -12.91 6.99 29.19
C PRO A 183 -13.07 6.12 27.94
N LYS A 184 -14.08 5.24 27.95
CA LYS A 184 -14.33 4.25 26.88
C LYS A 184 -14.52 4.87 25.50
N TYR A 185 -14.94 6.13 25.40
CA TYR A 185 -15.10 6.81 24.10
C TYR A 185 -13.76 7.00 23.37
N ILE A 186 -12.64 7.10 24.10
CA ILE A 186 -11.30 7.27 23.54
C ILE A 186 -10.90 6.03 22.74
N GLU A 187 -11.30 4.83 23.17
CA GLU A 187 -11.03 3.57 22.45
C GLU A 187 -11.74 3.47 21.11
N LYS A 188 -12.86 4.18 20.95
CA LYS A 188 -13.59 4.23 19.68
C LYS A 188 -12.87 5.07 18.62
N ARG A 189 -11.86 5.87 19.01
CA ARG A 189 -11.03 6.70 18.12
C ARG A 189 -11.85 7.60 17.19
N LYS A 190 -12.99 8.10 17.69
CA LYS A 190 -13.93 8.94 16.93
C LYS A 190 -13.54 10.42 16.89
N LYS A 191 -12.76 10.88 17.86
CA LYS A 191 -12.30 12.27 17.99
C LYS A 191 -10.78 12.34 17.99
N CYS A 192 -10.22 13.36 17.34
CA CYS A 192 -8.81 13.68 17.46
C CYS A 192 -8.50 14.38 18.80
N GLY A 193 -7.23 14.30 19.22
CA GLY A 193 -6.74 14.89 20.46
C GLY A 193 -6.18 13.86 21.44
N HIS A 194 -6.24 12.59 21.11
CA HIS A 194 -5.77 11.50 21.97
C HIS A 194 -4.55 10.85 21.34
N PHE A 195 -3.44 10.83 22.08
CA PHE A 195 -2.14 10.41 21.57
C PHE A 195 -1.61 9.19 22.32
N GLU A 196 -0.75 8.43 21.66
CA GLU A 196 0.14 7.45 22.24
C GLU A 196 1.58 7.91 22.00
N ALA A 197 2.50 7.70 22.94
CA ALA A 197 3.91 7.97 22.69
C ALA A 197 4.80 6.82 23.17
N ASP A 198 5.92 6.61 22.47
CA ASP A 198 6.85 5.53 22.70
C ASP A 198 8.28 5.95 22.35
N LEU A 199 9.26 5.19 22.85
CA LEU A 199 10.66 5.46 22.60
C LEU A 199 11.36 4.28 21.90
N ILE A 200 11.97 4.54 20.75
CA ILE A 200 12.83 3.58 20.06
C ILE A 200 14.29 3.89 20.41
N VAL A 201 14.97 2.98 21.10
CA VAL A 201 16.39 3.15 21.48
C VAL A 201 17.36 2.50 20.48
N SER A 202 18.56 3.07 20.35
CA SER A 202 19.69 2.47 19.63
C SER A 202 19.98 1.03 20.09
N GLY A 203 20.51 0.21 19.18
CA GLY A 203 20.96 -1.14 19.50
C GLY A 203 22.11 -1.13 20.51
N ARG A 204 22.16 -2.17 21.36
CA ARG A 204 23.25 -2.39 22.34
C ARG A 204 24.24 -3.46 21.90
N LYS A 205 24.47 -3.61 20.59
CA LYS A 205 25.40 -4.60 20.04
C LYS A 205 26.83 -4.09 20.17
N LEU A 206 27.80 -5.03 20.19
CA LEU A 206 29.22 -4.71 20.17
C LEU A 206 29.54 -3.74 19.01
N GLY A 207 30.24 -2.64 19.31
CA GLY A 207 30.55 -1.57 18.35
C GLY A 207 29.50 -0.45 18.22
N ILE A 208 28.36 -0.52 18.92
CA ILE A 208 27.38 0.57 19.01
C ILE A 208 27.33 1.08 20.45
N SER A 209 27.94 2.25 20.68
CA SER A 209 27.98 2.92 21.99
C SER A 209 26.97 4.06 22.12
N SER A 210 26.32 4.45 21.02
CA SER A 210 25.36 5.55 20.99
C SER A 210 24.17 5.29 21.93
N LYS A 211 23.86 6.30 22.74
CA LYS A 211 22.68 6.33 23.62
C LYS A 211 21.46 6.96 22.94
N THR A 212 21.57 7.36 21.68
CA THR A 212 20.50 8.03 20.92
C THR A 212 19.21 7.21 20.93
N ALA A 213 18.09 7.92 20.98
CA ALA A 213 16.76 7.37 20.86
C ALA A 213 15.93 8.19 19.88
N LEU A 214 14.86 7.60 19.39
CA LEU A 214 13.85 8.24 18.55
C LEU A 214 12.54 8.25 19.34
N SER A 215 12.09 9.44 19.68
CA SER A 215 10.77 9.70 20.23
C SER A 215 9.72 9.55 19.14
N VAL A 216 8.64 8.83 19.43
CA VAL A 216 7.52 8.61 18.52
C VAL A 216 6.24 9.00 19.26
N MET A 217 5.55 10.03 18.78
CA MET A 217 4.22 10.42 19.23
C MET A 217 3.23 10.20 18.10
N ILE A 218 2.08 9.57 18.36
CA ILE A 218 1.07 9.26 17.35
C ILE A 218 -0.34 9.64 17.81
N GLU A 219 -1.09 10.30 16.93
CA GLU A 219 -2.52 10.59 17.11
C GLU A 219 -3.36 9.33 16.83
N ARG A 220 -4.25 8.95 17.75
CA ARG A 220 -4.93 7.65 17.73
C ARG A 220 -6.00 7.52 16.66
N LYS A 221 -6.66 8.60 16.25
CA LYS A 221 -7.66 8.60 15.16
C LYS A 221 -6.97 8.71 13.80
N ALA A 222 -6.28 9.82 13.56
CA ALA A 222 -5.63 10.21 12.32
C ALA A 222 -4.37 9.39 11.99
N ARG A 223 -3.73 8.72 12.96
CA ARG A 223 -2.43 8.04 12.78
C ARG A 223 -1.29 8.99 12.44
N TYR A 224 -1.47 10.29 12.69
CA TYR A 224 -0.45 11.29 12.44
C TYR A 224 0.68 11.12 13.45
N ILE A 225 1.93 11.12 12.96
CA ILE A 225 3.11 10.91 13.78
C ILE A 225 3.94 12.17 13.90
N ASN A 226 4.58 12.34 15.05
CA ASN A 226 5.74 13.18 15.20
C ASN A 226 6.93 12.35 15.68
N LEU A 227 8.08 12.55 15.05
CA LEU A 227 9.35 11.88 15.29
C LEU A 227 10.38 12.92 15.71
N LYS A 228 11.13 12.60 16.77
CA LYS A 228 12.26 13.43 17.19
C LYS A 228 13.43 12.59 17.66
N LYS A 229 14.60 12.80 17.07
CA LYS A 229 15.85 12.23 17.57
C LYS A 229 16.24 12.92 18.88
N ILE A 230 16.59 12.13 19.88
CA ILE A 230 17.03 12.61 21.20
C ILE A 230 18.35 11.93 21.60
N ALA A 231 19.19 12.66 22.34
CA ALA A 231 20.53 12.19 22.71
C ALA A 231 20.55 11.02 23.71
N GLY A 232 19.39 10.64 24.26
CA GLY A 232 19.30 9.63 25.31
C GLY A 232 17.85 9.31 25.69
N ALA A 233 17.64 8.15 26.30
CA ALA A 233 16.34 7.71 26.84
C ALA A 233 16.01 8.30 28.23
N LYS A 234 16.52 9.50 28.55
CA LYS A 234 16.25 10.16 29.83
C LYS A 234 14.87 10.82 29.78
N ALA A 235 14.15 10.83 30.90
CA ALA A 235 12.77 11.33 30.97
C ALA A 235 12.63 12.81 30.56
N ASN A 236 13.58 13.66 30.96
CA ASN A 236 13.58 15.08 30.55
C ASN A 236 13.73 15.25 29.03
N LEU A 237 14.60 14.48 28.39
CA LEU A 237 14.79 14.53 26.94
C LEU A 237 13.55 14.04 26.19
N PHE A 238 12.92 12.98 26.69
CA PHE A 238 11.67 12.47 26.11
C PHE A 238 10.55 13.49 26.28
N ASN A 239 10.34 14.03 27.48
CA ASN A 239 9.34 15.07 27.73
C ASN A 239 9.53 16.30 26.84
N ASN A 240 10.76 16.81 26.71
CA ASN A 240 11.05 17.95 25.84
C ASN A 240 10.66 17.65 24.38
N SER A 241 10.90 16.43 23.89
CA SER A 241 10.47 16.06 22.55
C SER A 241 8.95 16.05 22.38
N ILE A 242 8.21 15.61 23.40
CA ILE A 242 6.75 15.63 23.39
C ILE A 242 6.23 17.08 23.47
N LYS A 243 6.85 17.96 24.26
CA LYS A 243 6.50 19.40 24.30
C LYS A 243 6.67 20.06 22.94
N LEU A 244 7.80 19.84 22.26
CA LEU A 244 8.02 20.34 20.89
C LEU A 244 6.98 19.80 19.90
N ALA A 245 6.54 18.54 20.06
CA ALA A 245 5.46 17.99 19.24
C ALA A 245 4.11 18.68 19.52
N LYS A 246 3.80 18.97 20.80
CA LYS A 246 2.58 19.70 21.21
C LYS A 246 2.52 21.11 20.65
N GLU A 247 3.65 21.79 20.52
CA GLU A 247 3.71 23.16 19.98
C GLU A 247 3.14 23.25 18.55
N LYS A 248 3.25 22.19 17.75
CA LYS A 248 2.71 22.09 16.39
C LYS A 248 1.22 21.77 16.34
N LEU A 249 0.60 21.45 17.48
CA LEU A 249 -0.76 20.95 17.58
C LEU A 249 -1.68 21.96 18.26
N THR A 250 -2.93 22.05 17.81
CA THR A 250 -3.94 22.92 18.43
C THR A 250 -4.31 22.44 19.83
N LYS A 251 -4.34 21.12 20.05
CA LYS A 251 -4.61 20.51 21.35
C LYS A 251 -4.03 19.10 21.50
N VAL A 252 -3.84 18.70 22.75
CA VAL A 252 -3.52 17.33 23.17
C VAL A 252 -4.36 17.02 24.42
N ASP A 253 -5.53 16.43 24.21
CA ASP A 253 -6.52 16.15 25.27
C ASP A 253 -6.04 15.04 26.21
N SER A 254 -5.39 14.01 25.67
CA SER A 254 -4.79 12.96 26.49
C SER A 254 -3.57 12.31 25.85
N LEU A 255 -2.66 11.79 26.66
CA LEU A 255 -1.53 10.99 26.23
C LEU A 255 -1.53 9.62 26.92
N THR A 256 -1.26 8.56 26.17
CA THR A 256 -1.07 7.21 26.72
C THR A 256 0.39 6.78 26.60
N LEU A 257 0.98 6.42 27.73
CA LEU A 257 2.37 5.99 27.89
C LEU A 257 2.44 4.55 28.40
N ASP A 258 3.62 3.94 28.30
CA ASP A 258 3.92 2.68 28.97
C ASP A 258 4.60 2.95 30.33
N ASN A 259 4.91 1.89 31.06
CA ASN A 259 5.52 1.98 32.40
C ASN A 259 7.06 2.12 32.36
N GLY A 260 7.60 2.64 31.25
CA GLY A 260 9.03 2.88 31.07
C GLY A 260 9.57 3.99 31.99
N LYS A 261 10.85 3.90 32.37
CA LYS A 261 11.51 4.89 33.25
C LYS A 261 11.62 6.28 32.59
N GLU A 262 11.64 6.31 31.27
CA GLU A 262 11.56 7.52 30.44
C GLU A 262 10.28 8.32 30.69
N ASN A 263 9.22 7.69 31.23
CA ASN A 263 7.95 8.35 31.52
C ASN A 263 7.82 8.76 32.99
N SER A 264 8.90 8.68 33.78
CA SER A 264 8.85 8.92 35.23
C SER A 264 8.53 10.37 35.61
N ARG A 265 8.76 11.34 34.70
CA ARG A 265 8.51 12.77 34.90
C ARG A 265 7.29 13.26 34.12
N TRP A 266 6.30 12.39 33.88
CA TRP A 266 5.16 12.69 33.02
C TRP A 266 4.34 13.92 33.45
N GLN A 267 4.34 14.27 34.74
CA GLN A 267 3.65 15.46 35.25
C GLN A 267 4.17 16.76 34.60
N GLU A 268 5.43 16.79 34.18
CA GLU A 268 6.04 17.95 33.52
C GLU A 268 5.49 18.17 32.11
N LEU A 269 4.74 17.22 31.53
CA LEU A 269 4.21 17.34 30.17
C LEU A 269 3.08 18.37 30.05
N GLU A 270 2.45 18.77 31.16
CA GLU A 270 1.31 19.70 31.18
C GLU A 270 0.21 19.25 30.20
N ILE A 271 -0.15 17.96 30.27
CA ILE A 271 -1.25 17.36 29.52
C ILE A 271 -2.34 17.01 30.51
N ASN A 272 -3.57 17.42 30.21
CA ASN A 272 -4.71 17.29 31.12
C ASN A 272 -4.89 15.85 31.66
N GLN A 273 -4.73 14.85 30.78
CA GLN A 273 -4.93 13.45 31.13
C GLN A 273 -3.80 12.58 30.57
N VAL A 274 -2.99 11.99 31.45
CA VAL A 274 -1.96 11.02 31.08
C VAL A 274 -2.34 9.65 31.63
N TYR A 275 -2.46 8.68 30.74
CA TYR A 275 -2.83 7.30 31.07
C TYR A 275 -1.64 6.37 30.89
N PHE A 276 -1.50 5.39 31.77
CA PHE A 276 -0.45 4.39 31.72
C PHE A 276 -1.03 3.01 31.41
N CYS A 277 -0.47 2.34 30.41
CA CYS A 277 -0.87 0.96 30.07
C CYS A 277 -0.75 0.06 31.30
N ALA A 278 -1.66 -0.89 31.42
CA ALA A 278 -1.56 -1.93 32.41
C ALA A 278 -0.27 -2.75 32.18
N PRO A 279 0.38 -3.24 33.25
CA PRO A 279 1.61 -4.01 33.11
C PRO A 279 1.45 -5.21 32.15
N PHE A 280 2.38 -5.37 31.20
CA PHE A 280 2.34 -6.43 30.18
C PHE A 280 1.19 -6.38 29.16
N HIS A 281 0.38 -5.32 29.18
CA HIS A 281 -0.70 -5.08 28.22
C HIS A 281 -0.25 -4.15 27.08
N SER A 282 0.87 -4.48 26.42
CA SER A 282 1.46 -3.62 25.39
C SER A 282 0.53 -3.31 24.20
N TRP A 283 -0.49 -4.16 23.99
CA TRP A 283 -1.54 -3.97 22.98
C TRP A 283 -2.46 -2.76 23.27
N GLU A 284 -2.48 -2.23 24.48
CA GLU A 284 -3.24 -1.03 24.85
C GLU A 284 -2.68 0.25 24.19
N LYS A 285 -1.43 0.17 23.72
CA LYS A 285 -0.70 1.11 22.83
C LYS A 285 -0.59 0.57 21.39
N GLY A 286 -1.64 -0.14 20.93
CA GLY A 286 -1.62 -0.81 19.63
C GLY A 286 -1.40 0.13 18.42
N SER A 287 -1.65 1.44 18.55
CA SER A 287 -1.42 2.40 17.46
C SER A 287 0.07 2.66 17.26
N VAL A 288 0.78 2.99 18.34
CA VAL A 288 2.21 3.27 18.29
C VAL A 288 3.03 2.00 18.11
N GLU A 289 2.60 0.85 18.68
CA GLU A 289 3.25 -0.43 18.41
C GLU A 289 3.22 -0.78 16.91
N ASN A 290 2.05 -0.65 16.27
CA ASN A 290 1.93 -0.91 14.84
C ASN A 290 2.76 0.10 14.01
N MET A 291 2.77 1.36 14.40
CA MET A 291 3.59 2.37 13.74
C MET A 291 5.09 2.10 13.88
N ASN A 292 5.54 1.65 15.05
CA ASN A 292 6.92 1.24 15.27
C ASN A 292 7.33 0.12 14.31
N LEU A 293 6.43 -0.80 13.95
CA LEU A 293 6.69 -1.81 12.92
C LEU A 293 6.95 -1.15 11.56
N TRP A 294 6.20 -0.11 11.20
CA TRP A 294 6.39 0.65 9.96
C TRP A 294 7.73 1.38 9.95
N LEU A 295 8.06 2.04 11.06
CA LEU A 295 9.33 2.72 11.27
C LEU A 295 10.52 1.76 11.15
N ARG A 296 10.38 0.46 11.46
CA ARG A 296 11.47 -0.52 11.28
C ARG A 296 11.90 -0.75 9.83
N LYS A 297 11.11 -0.33 8.85
CA LYS A 297 11.55 -0.31 7.43
C LYS A 297 12.69 0.68 7.23
N TYR A 298 12.66 1.80 7.94
CA TYR A 298 13.60 2.92 7.82
C TYR A 298 14.69 2.84 8.92
N PHE A 299 14.29 2.58 10.16
CA PHE A 299 15.14 2.48 11.34
C PHE A 299 15.27 1.02 11.80
N LYS A 300 16.20 0.30 11.18
CA LYS A 300 16.36 -1.15 11.38
C LYS A 300 16.55 -1.49 12.87
N LYS A 301 15.93 -2.57 13.33
CA LYS A 301 16.05 -2.96 14.75
C LYS A 301 17.51 -3.27 15.10
N GLY A 302 18.02 -2.59 16.14
CA GLY A 302 19.37 -2.77 16.63
C GLY A 302 20.44 -1.99 15.84
N SER A 303 20.04 -1.10 14.94
CA SER A 303 20.96 -0.12 14.34
C SER A 303 21.36 0.96 15.34
N ASP A 304 22.43 1.67 15.01
CA ASP A 304 22.80 2.92 15.66
C ASP A 304 21.92 4.04 15.13
N LEU A 305 21.09 4.64 15.98
CA LEU A 305 20.18 5.72 15.59
C LEU A 305 20.91 7.05 15.36
N SER A 306 22.13 7.23 15.88
CA SER A 306 22.90 8.47 15.67
C SER A 306 23.29 8.67 14.20
N LYS A 307 23.39 7.58 13.44
CA LYS A 307 23.74 7.60 12.01
C LYS A 307 22.62 8.12 11.11
N TYR A 308 21.40 8.24 11.62
CA TYR A 308 20.29 8.82 10.87
C TYR A 308 20.26 10.32 11.15
N SER A 309 20.38 11.11 10.08
CA SER A 309 20.30 12.58 10.17
C SER A 309 18.89 13.03 10.54
N ASP A 310 18.77 14.27 11.05
CA ASP A 310 17.45 14.79 11.41
C ASP A 310 16.59 15.04 10.16
N GLU A 311 17.21 15.39 9.04
CA GLU A 311 16.58 15.55 7.73
C GLU A 311 15.98 14.22 7.25
N TYR A 312 16.72 13.11 7.39
CA TYR A 312 16.19 11.79 7.04
C TYR A 312 15.01 11.39 7.94
N ILE A 313 15.06 11.71 9.23
CA ILE A 313 13.96 11.45 10.16
C ILE A 313 12.72 12.27 9.77
N GLN A 314 12.91 13.55 9.44
CA GLN A 314 11.83 14.41 8.97
C GLN A 314 11.25 13.92 7.65
N TYR A 315 12.09 13.46 6.72
CA TYR A 315 11.64 12.84 5.47
C TYR A 315 10.76 11.60 5.74
N VAL A 316 11.16 10.71 6.65
CA VAL A 316 10.36 9.53 7.01
C VAL A 316 9.05 9.92 7.71
N GLU A 317 9.08 10.92 8.60
CA GLU A 317 7.88 11.48 9.23
C GLU A 317 6.88 11.96 8.16
N THR A 318 7.34 12.82 7.25
CA THR A 318 6.56 13.35 6.14
C THR A 318 5.99 12.22 5.29
N LEU A 319 6.83 11.31 4.81
CA LEU A 319 6.40 10.20 3.97
C LEU A 319 5.27 9.39 4.63
N LEU A 320 5.38 9.10 5.93
CA LEU A 320 4.37 8.32 6.64
C LEU A 320 3.09 9.11 6.92
N ASN A 321 3.18 10.41 7.18
CA ASN A 321 2.02 11.30 7.39
C ASN A 321 1.25 11.60 6.09
N PHE A 322 1.92 11.47 4.94
CA PHE A 322 1.35 11.72 3.61
C PHE A 322 1.00 10.43 2.87
N LYS A 323 1.21 9.29 3.52
CA LYS A 323 0.84 7.98 3.00
C LYS A 323 -0.64 7.67 3.34
N PRO A 324 -1.51 7.44 2.34
CA PRO A 324 -2.90 7.06 2.51
C PRO A 324 -3.05 5.84 3.40
N ARG A 325 -4.14 5.78 4.15
CA ARG A 325 -4.43 4.64 5.02
C ARG A 325 -5.81 4.09 4.70
N LYS A 326 -5.89 2.78 4.50
CA LYS A 326 -7.18 2.07 4.42
C LYS A 326 -8.04 2.32 5.67
N SER A 327 -7.43 2.41 6.85
CA SER A 327 -8.13 2.70 8.11
C SER A 327 -8.71 4.12 8.20
N LEU A 328 -8.34 5.01 7.27
CA LEU A 328 -8.83 6.38 7.15
C LEU A 328 -9.59 6.56 5.82
N GLU A 329 -10.10 5.45 5.26
CA GLU A 329 -10.88 5.46 4.01
C GLU A 329 -10.13 6.09 2.83
N GLY A 330 -8.79 6.02 2.85
CA GLY A 330 -7.93 6.57 1.81
C GLY A 330 -7.40 7.95 2.11
N LEU A 331 -7.84 8.61 3.17
CA LEU A 331 -7.21 9.85 3.59
C LEU A 331 -5.79 9.59 4.12
N THR A 332 -4.93 10.59 3.98
CA THR A 332 -3.62 10.61 4.65
C THR A 332 -3.80 11.07 6.09
N PRO A 333 -2.92 10.65 7.03
CA PRO A 333 -2.92 11.17 8.38
C PRO A 333 -2.91 12.70 8.43
N PHE A 334 -2.16 13.32 7.52
CA PHE A 334 -2.08 14.77 7.38
C PHE A 334 -3.42 15.40 6.96
N GLU A 335 -4.12 14.85 5.95
CA GLU A 335 -5.45 15.31 5.53
C GLU A 335 -6.47 15.20 6.66
N VAL A 336 -6.43 14.13 7.47
CA VAL A 336 -7.34 13.99 8.61
C VAL A 336 -7.04 15.04 9.68
N MET A 337 -5.76 15.29 9.98
CA MET A 337 -5.38 16.33 10.95
C MET A 337 -5.79 17.73 10.49
N LEU A 338 -5.71 18.01 9.19
CA LEU A 338 -6.23 19.25 8.60
C LEU A 338 -7.75 19.36 8.77
N ASN A 339 -8.50 18.33 8.37
CA ASN A 339 -9.97 18.32 8.46
C ASN A 339 -10.48 18.47 9.90
N GLU A 340 -9.70 18.01 10.88
CA GLU A 340 -10.01 18.09 12.30
C GLU A 340 -9.41 19.32 12.99
N ASN A 341 -8.81 20.25 12.22
CA ASN A 341 -8.16 21.48 12.71
C ASN A 341 -7.15 21.22 13.84
N MET A 342 -6.33 20.17 13.69
CA MET A 342 -5.40 19.72 14.72
C MET A 342 -4.00 20.31 14.62
N LEU A 343 -3.66 20.98 13.52
CA LEU A 343 -2.32 21.50 13.23
C LEU A 343 -2.32 23.04 13.32
N LYS A 344 -1.30 23.60 13.97
CA LYS A 344 -1.09 25.06 14.06
C LYS A 344 -0.32 25.60 12.86
N ASP A 345 -0.55 26.87 12.53
CA ASP A 345 0.25 27.69 11.61
C ASP A 345 0.50 27.06 10.22
N ILE A 346 -0.50 26.41 9.64
CA ILE A 346 -0.42 25.92 8.27
C ILE A 346 -0.65 27.07 7.30
N LYS A 347 0.44 27.64 6.80
CA LYS A 347 0.37 28.56 5.65
C LYS A 347 0.04 27.78 4.38
N LYS A 348 -0.84 28.31 3.54
CA LYS A 348 -1.23 27.69 2.26
C LYS A 348 -0.01 27.43 1.35
N GLU A 349 0.93 28.37 1.35
CA GLU A 349 2.20 28.23 0.62
C GLU A 349 3.08 27.12 1.19
N SER A 350 3.04 26.84 2.50
CA SER A 350 3.85 25.75 3.07
C SER A 350 3.31 24.37 2.72
N LEU A 351 2.00 24.23 2.51
CA LEU A 351 1.42 23.01 1.94
C LEU A 351 1.91 22.78 0.50
N GLU A 352 1.73 23.76 -0.36
CA GLU A 352 2.14 23.66 -1.77
C GLU A 352 3.65 23.43 -1.91
N THR A 353 4.47 24.19 -1.19
CA THR A 353 5.93 24.00 -1.17
C THR A 353 6.31 22.62 -0.62
N HIS A 354 5.67 22.15 0.47
CA HIS A 354 5.98 20.85 1.06
C HIS A 354 5.61 19.67 0.14
N TYR A 355 4.48 19.72 -0.55
CA TYR A 355 4.12 18.70 -1.54
C TYR A 355 4.98 18.80 -2.82
N LEU A 356 5.52 19.99 -3.17
CA LEU A 356 6.43 20.21 -4.30
C LEU A 356 7.81 19.65 -4.02
N GLU A 357 8.39 20.02 -2.87
CA GLU A 357 9.72 19.58 -2.42
C GLU A 357 9.81 18.07 -2.19
N ASN A 358 8.71 17.43 -1.79
CA ASN A 358 8.65 15.98 -1.61
C ASN A 358 8.24 15.21 -2.89
N GLY A 359 8.22 15.87 -4.05
CA GLY A 359 7.91 15.25 -5.35
C GLY A 359 6.47 14.75 -5.49
N ILE A 360 5.57 15.15 -4.60
CA ILE A 360 4.17 14.70 -4.60
C ILE A 360 3.33 15.49 -5.61
N LEU A 361 3.71 16.74 -5.88
CA LEU A 361 3.00 17.72 -6.73
C LEU A 361 3.33 17.71 -8.23
N ASN A 362 4.23 16.86 -8.72
CA ASN A 362 4.66 16.88 -10.14
C ASN A 362 3.60 16.45 -11.17
N SER A 363 2.32 16.30 -10.77
CA SER A 363 1.20 16.16 -11.71
C SER A 363 0.26 17.36 -11.61
N ASN A 364 -0.17 17.89 -12.76
CA ASN A 364 -1.17 18.97 -12.86
C ASN A 364 -2.48 18.66 -12.09
N TYR A 365 -2.76 17.39 -11.84
CA TYR A 365 -3.87 16.92 -11.04
C TYR A 365 -3.75 17.28 -9.54
N PHE A 366 -2.55 17.20 -8.98
CA PHE A 366 -2.32 17.47 -7.56
C PHE A 366 -2.43 18.96 -7.21
N LYS A 367 -2.06 19.85 -8.15
CA LYS A 367 -2.31 21.30 -8.04
C LYS A 367 -3.81 21.60 -7.90
N GLN A 368 -4.67 20.87 -8.62
CA GLN A 368 -6.12 21.01 -8.51
C GLN A 368 -6.66 20.51 -7.15
N GLN A 369 -6.15 19.40 -6.61
CA GLN A 369 -6.55 18.92 -5.28
C GLN A 369 -6.07 19.81 -4.13
N LEU A 370 -4.87 20.40 -4.21
CA LEU A 370 -4.39 21.36 -3.21
C LEU A 370 -5.21 22.65 -3.23
N THR A 371 -5.71 23.06 -4.40
CA THR A 371 -6.66 24.17 -4.48
C THR A 371 -7.95 23.85 -3.72
N VAL A 372 -8.42 22.59 -3.71
CA VAL A 372 -9.59 22.15 -2.95
C VAL A 372 -9.29 22.06 -1.45
N LEU A 373 -8.19 21.44 -1.04
CA LEU A 373 -7.77 21.34 0.37
C LEU A 373 -7.46 22.71 0.99
N ALA A 374 -6.82 23.60 0.23
CA ALA A 374 -6.57 24.97 0.65
C ALA A 374 -7.85 25.80 0.75
N LYS A 375 -8.83 25.58 -0.14
CA LYS A 375 -10.17 26.18 -0.01
C LYS A 375 -10.91 25.70 1.23
N CYS A 376 -10.75 24.43 1.62
CA CYS A 376 -11.28 23.90 2.88
C CYS A 376 -10.57 24.51 4.10
N ALA A 377 -9.25 24.69 4.07
CA ALA A 377 -8.50 25.31 5.16
C ALA A 377 -8.76 26.82 5.29
N SER A 378 -9.04 27.53 4.19
CA SER A 378 -9.43 28.95 4.20
C SER A 378 -10.93 29.19 4.38
N GLY A 379 -11.74 28.13 4.39
CA GLY A 379 -13.21 28.19 4.38
C GLY A 379 -13.88 28.45 5.73
N ALA A 380 -13.12 28.56 6.82
CA ALA A 380 -13.64 28.83 8.16
C ALA A 380 -13.82 30.34 8.47
N LEU A 381 -13.77 31.23 7.47
CA LEU A 381 -13.88 32.68 7.69
C LEU A 381 -14.95 33.40 6.87
N ARG A 382 -15.83 32.72 6.13
CA ARG A 382 -17.07 33.33 5.61
C ARG A 382 -18.21 32.31 5.57
N GLY A 383 -19.17 32.51 6.46
CA GLY A 383 -20.36 31.70 6.68
C GLY A 383 -20.90 32.02 8.06
#